data_AF-A0A3N6P2X7-F1
#
_entry.id   AF-A0A3N6P2X7-F1
#
_cell.length_a   1.000
_cell.length_b   1.000
_cell.length_c   1.000
_cell.angle_alpha   90.00
_cell.angle_beta   90.00
_cell.angle_gamma   90.00
#
_symmetry.space_group_name_H-M   'P 1'
#
loop_
_entity.id
_entity.type
_entity.pdbx_description
1 polymer ?
#
loop_
_entity_poly.entity_id
_entity_poly.type
_entity_poly.pdbx_seq_one_letter_code
_entity_poly.pdbx_strand_id
1 'polypeptide(L)' 'MDAATIADTVNTASRIESLTKHYEASILISEDSVNRMANSNDFHLRYLGKVQVKGKKNL' A
#
# COMPACT_ATOMS: atom_id res chain seq x y z
N MET A 1 7.09 -11.00 17.16
CA MET A 1 6.63 -11.00 15.75
C MET A 1 6.00 -12.36 15.51
N ASP A 2 4.69 -12.41 15.28
CA ASP A 2 3.99 -13.66 14.96
C ASP A 2 3.95 -13.90 13.44
N ALA A 3 3.99 -15.17 13.04
CA ALA A 3 3.91 -15.57 11.63
C ALA A 3 2.65 -15.03 10.92
N ALA A 4 1.54 -14.89 11.67
CA ALA A 4 0.30 -14.30 11.17
C ALA A 4 0.44 -12.81 10.81
N THR A 5 1.23 -12.04 11.57
CA THR A 5 1.50 -10.61 11.30
C THR A 5 2.30 -10.44 10.02
N ILE A 6 3.26 -11.34 9.78
CA ILE A 6 4.05 -11.38 8.54
C ILE A 6 3.14 -11.72 7.36
N ALA A 7 2.29 -12.74 7.49
CA ALA A 7 1.36 -13.15 6.45
C ALA A 7 0.37 -12.03 6.05
N ASP A 8 -0.17 -11.29 7.02
CA ASP A 8 -1.10 -10.18 6.72
C ASP A 8 -0.42 -9.01 6.00
N THR A 9 0.82 -8.71 6.38
CA THR A 9 1.63 -7.67 5.72
C THR A 9 1.94 -8.06 4.27
N VAL A 10 2.38 -9.30 4.04
CA VAL A 10 2.66 -9.84 2.70
C VAL A 10 1.39 -9.84 1.84
N ASN A 11 0.26 -10.27 2.39
CA ASN A 11 -1.03 -10.26 1.70
C ASN A 11 -1.52 -8.84 1.38
N THR A 12 -1.12 -7.83 2.15
CA THR A 12 -1.45 -6.43 1.86
C THR A 12 -0.56 -5.90 0.74
N ALA A 13 0.74 -6.18 0.79
CA ALA A 13 1.69 -5.77 -0.24
C ALA A 13 1.36 -6.38 -1.62
N SER A 14 1.03 -7.68 -1.69
CA SER A 14 0.64 -8.33 -2.95
C SER A 14 -0.62 -7.73 -3.57
N ARG A 15 -1.57 -7.27 -2.75
CA ARG A 15 -2.77 -6.59 -3.25
C ARG A 15 -2.47 -5.20 -3.76
N ILE A 16 -1.56 -4.46 -3.12
CA ILE A 16 -1.08 -3.18 -3.64
C ILE A 16 -0.37 -3.38 -4.98
N GLU A 17 0.46 -4.42 -5.12
CA GLU A 17 1.08 -4.79 -6.40
C GLU A 17 0.00 -5.08 -7.45
N SER A 18 -1.07 -5.80 -7.12
CA SER A 18 -2.16 -6.03 -8.09
C SER A 18 -2.85 -4.74 -8.58
N LEU A 19 -2.88 -3.68 -7.77
CA LEU A 19 -3.45 -2.38 -8.14
C LEU A 19 -2.53 -1.57 -9.07
N THR A 20 -1.22 -1.85 -9.09
CA THR A 20 -0.27 -1.19 -10.01
C THR A 20 -0.74 -1.29 -11.46
N LYS A 21 -1.26 -2.47 -11.83
CA LYS A 21 -1.82 -2.77 -13.17
C LYS A 21 -3.08 -1.97 -13.46
N HIS A 22 -3.93 -1.75 -12.46
CA HIS A 22 -5.16 -0.97 -12.61
C HIS A 22 -4.88 0.53 -12.80
N TYR A 23 -3.91 1.06 -12.05
CA TYR A 23 -3.54 2.47 -12.10
C TYR A 23 -2.43 2.80 -13.12
N GLU A 24 -1.98 1.80 -13.88
CA GLU A 24 -0.86 1.90 -14.84
C GLU A 24 0.39 2.57 -14.23
N ALA A 25 0.66 2.25 -12.96
CA ALA A 25 1.74 2.84 -12.19
C ALA A 25 2.81 1.77 -11.88
N SER A 26 4.09 2.10 -12.03
CA SER A 26 5.18 1.15 -11.72
C SER A 26 5.36 0.89 -10.23
N ILE A 27 4.94 1.84 -9.37
CA ILE A 27 5.08 1.77 -7.92
C ILE A 27 3.82 2.34 -7.28
N LEU A 28 3.29 1.61 -6.30
CA LEU A 28 2.26 2.08 -5.38
C LEU A 28 2.75 1.90 -3.95
N ILE A 29 2.37 2.83 -3.08
CA ILE A 29 2.75 2.84 -1.67
C ILE A 29 1.51 3.12 -0.82
N SER A 30 1.40 2.50 0.35
CA SER A 30 0.32 2.77 1.29
C SER A 30 0.57 4.07 2.04
N GLU A 31 -0.51 4.72 2.49
CA GLU A 31 -0.41 5.92 3.34
C GLU A 31 0.41 5.67 4.62
N ASP A 32 0.22 4.52 5.28
CA ASP A 32 1.00 4.14 6.46
C ASP A 32 2.51 4.07 6.17
N SER A 33 2.91 3.61 4.98
CA SER A 33 4.32 3.60 4.58
C SER A 33 4.85 5.01 4.33
N VAL A 34 4.08 5.87 3.66
CA VAL A 34 4.44 7.29 3.45
C VAL A 34 4.63 8.02 4.78
N ASN A 35 3.74 7.79 5.75
CA ASN A 35 3.79 8.43 7.07
C ASN A 35 4.99 8.00 7.92
N ARG A 36 5.63 6.87 7.61
CA ARG A 36 6.84 6.37 8.29
C ARG A 36 8.13 6.81 7.59
N MET A 37 8.05 7.43 6.41
CA MET A 37 9.23 7.94 5.71
C MET A 37 9.76 9.18 6.42
N ALA A 38 11.07 9.27 6.58
CA ALA A 38 11.71 10.44 7.19
C ALA A 38 11.47 11.71 6.37
N ASN A 39 11.56 11.62 5.04
CA ASN A 39 11.37 12.74 4.12
C ASN A 39 10.49 12.31 2.93
N SER A 40 9.17 12.29 3.12
CA SER A 40 8.23 12.00 2.01
C SER A 40 8.24 13.07 0.91
N ASN A 41 8.64 14.30 1.24
CA ASN A 41 8.76 15.43 0.31
C ASN A 41 9.87 15.25 -0.75
N ASP A 42 10.82 14.34 -0.54
CA ASP A 42 11.86 14.02 -1.52
C ASP A 42 11.29 13.27 -2.74
N PHE A 43 10.02 12.86 -2.68
CA PHE A 43 9.34 12.09 -3.70
C PHE A 43 8.12 12.85 -4.25
N HIS A 44 7.94 12.82 -5.57
CA HIS A 44 6.72 13.31 -6.20
C HIS A 44 5.58 12.30 -6.02
N LEU A 45 4.90 12.39 -4.88
CA LEU A 45 3.76 11.54 -4.56
C LEU A 45 2.47 12.10 -5.16
N ARG A 46 1.66 11.22 -5.76
CA ARG A 46 0.31 11.54 -6.23
C ARG A 46 -0.71 10.70 -5.45
N TYR A 47 -1.65 11.36 -4.79
CA TYR A 47 -2.74 10.67 -4.12
C TYR A 47 -3.70 10.05 -5.14
N LEU A 48 -4.00 8.75 -4.97
CA LEU A 48 -4.87 8.00 -5.89
C LEU A 48 -6.29 7.75 -5.34
N GLY A 49 -6.54 8.06 -4.06
CA GLY A 49 -7.81 7.79 -3.40
C GLY A 49 -7.75 6.69 -2.34
N LYS A 50 -8.84 6.56 -1.58
CA LYS A 50 -9.04 5.41 -0.69
C LYS A 50 -9.53 4.22 -1.51
N VAL A 51 -8.83 3.10 -1.42
CA VAL A 51 -9.13 1.89 -2.20
C VAL A 51 -9.38 0.74 -1.24
N GLN A 52 -10.53 0.07 -1.38
CA GLN A 52 -10.80 -1.12 -0.59
C GLN A 52 -10.04 -2.31 -1.19
N VAL A 53 -9.00 -2.75 -0.48
CA VAL A 53 -8.29 -3.98 -0.84
C VAL A 53 -9.18 -5.20 -0.53
N LYS A 54 -9.36 -6.08 -1.52
CA LYS A 54 -10.18 -7.30 -1.41
C LYS A 54 -9.80 -8.10 -0.15
N GLY A 55 -10.75 -8.34 0.74
CA GLY A 55 -10.55 -9.10 1.98
C GLY A 55 -10.26 -8.25 3.23
N LYS A 56 -10.08 -6.93 3.10
CA LYS A 56 -10.10 -5.99 4.24
C LYS A 56 -11.45 -5.27 4.25
N LYS A 57 -12.30 -5.62 5.23
CA LYS A 57 -13.62 -5.01 5.43
C LYS A 57 -13.54 -3.89 6.47
N ASN A 58 -12.81 -2.82 6.18
CA ASN A 58 -12.94 -1.54 6.88
C ASN A 58 -12.57 -0.46 5.87
N LEU A 59 -13.51 0.46 5.59
CA LEU A 59 -13.26 1.70 4.85
C LEU A 59 -13.29 2.87 5.83
#